data_AF-A0A6A5U245-F1
#
_entry.id   AF-A0A6A5U245-F1
#
_cell.length_a   1.000
_cell.length_b   1.000
_cell.length_c   1.000
_cell.angle_alpha   90.00
_cell.angle_beta   90.00
_cell.angle_gamma   90.00
#
_symmetry.space_group_name_H-M   'P 1'
#
loop_
_entity.id
_entity.type
_entity.pdbx_description
1 polymer ?
#
loop_
_entity_poly.entity_id
_entity_poly.type
_entity_poly.pdbx_seq_one_letter_code
_entity_poly.pdbx_strand_id
1 'polypeptide(L)'
;MPVSLGEDAVTQPRKRAAAACQSCHARKVRCSLSHTSSPCMNCSLDCLVCEPRVTKKRSARTGPHESSIRIRGSASSSTDMVTAPHNHIQGERGSPSDSRTTPAPESSGHRPGSSSAVLASVANNGDSDSAEAPYRPLAEHFSHYGGQGDIGALHTNGNAPESHYAPIYGDPRGVSLVADICEPQRRDRSGHLLVPRIRPPNVDPETLSYLRLRGVFDLPKPEACEMLIRDYFYHVHPFFPIVEAGSFIEQFENSRHELSIHLLWSMFLAASNFADDATLQAADFPSRKEMKHSMYIKAKALYNAEYERSKLTLIQAVLLMGFWYADTEDRTGSWHWNGVAISLCQTIGLHRNPDTSPSHGKSISIIDRRLWQQLWWSCFYREAWFSAGMGRPMRIHLADCNTTMPDAEAEEQFESLPVSLREKYLPEGMREVAKLWTQLLNLTVILSNILLQQQRAERVLPTEAEVQYTDSQIWIYMVTHFVESRGFIPCEARY
;
A
#
# COMPACT_ATOMS: atom_id res chain seq x y z
N MET A 1 -14.90 14.89 49.86
CA MET A 1 -14.09 15.51 48.79
C MET A 1 -13.95 14.53 47.63
N PRO A 2 -14.81 14.62 46.61
CA PRO A 2 -14.47 14.19 45.27
C PRO A 2 -14.40 15.40 44.33
N VAL A 3 -13.35 15.42 43.52
CA VAL A 3 -13.04 16.44 42.52
C VAL A 3 -13.95 16.23 41.31
N SER A 4 -14.73 17.26 40.94
CA SER A 4 -15.53 17.28 39.71
C SER A 4 -14.64 17.57 38.49
N LEU A 5 -14.68 16.66 37.53
CA LEU A 5 -14.09 16.77 36.20
C LEU A 5 -14.77 17.91 35.42
N GLY A 6 -13.97 18.83 34.90
CA GLY A 6 -14.43 19.93 34.04
C GLY A 6 -14.79 19.43 32.64
N GLU A 7 -15.93 19.90 32.16
CA GLU A 7 -16.57 19.58 30.89
C GLU A 7 -15.76 20.00 29.66
N ASP A 8 -15.87 19.17 28.62
CA ASP A 8 -15.29 19.33 27.29
C ASP A 8 -15.72 20.63 26.60
N ALA A 9 -14.75 21.47 26.24
CA ALA A 9 -14.96 22.60 25.35
C ALA A 9 -15.18 22.11 23.91
N VAL A 10 -16.45 22.08 23.50
CA VAL A 10 -16.90 21.82 22.12
C VAL A 10 -16.20 22.78 21.16
N THR A 11 -15.23 22.28 20.39
CA THR A 11 -14.54 23.05 19.34
C THR A 11 -15.44 23.16 18.12
N GLN A 12 -16.09 24.31 17.93
CA GLN A 12 -16.82 24.58 16.70
C GLN A 12 -15.88 24.49 15.47
N PRO A 13 -16.31 23.85 14.37
CA PRO A 13 -15.51 23.79 13.15
C PRO A 13 -15.33 25.20 12.57
N ARG A 14 -14.10 25.72 12.67
CA ARG A 14 -13.73 27.05 12.16
C ARG A 14 -13.97 27.10 10.64
N LYS A 15 -14.91 27.96 10.21
CA LYS A 15 -15.16 28.25 8.78
C LYS A 15 -13.87 28.71 8.08
N ARG A 16 -13.66 28.29 6.83
CA ARG A 16 -12.47 28.69 6.04
C ARG A 16 -12.41 30.22 5.93
N ALA A 17 -11.24 30.81 6.19
CA ALA A 17 -11.01 32.23 6.01
C ALA A 17 -11.17 32.59 4.53
N ALA A 18 -11.94 33.65 4.23
CA ALA A 18 -12.19 34.11 2.86
C ALA A 18 -10.92 34.67 2.18
N ALA A 19 -9.95 35.13 2.98
CA ALA A 19 -8.65 35.61 2.51
C ALA A 19 -7.55 35.30 3.54
N ALA A 20 -6.36 34.98 3.05
CA ALA A 20 -5.16 34.83 3.86
C ALA A 20 -4.32 36.11 3.85
N CYS A 21 -3.59 36.39 4.93
CA CYS A 21 -2.53 37.41 4.94
C CYS A 21 -1.42 37.05 3.94
N GLN A 22 -0.58 38.03 3.58
CA GLN A 22 0.50 37.84 2.62
C GLN A 22 1.45 36.70 3.04
N SER A 23 1.90 36.70 4.30
CA SER A 23 2.85 35.73 4.86
C SER A 23 2.32 34.29 4.90
N CYS A 24 1.03 34.09 5.23
CA CYS A 24 0.43 32.76 5.22
C CYS A 24 0.13 32.28 3.80
N HIS A 25 -0.24 33.19 2.89
CA HIS A 25 -0.47 32.84 1.48
C HIS A 25 0.84 32.42 0.79
N ALA A 26 1.94 33.17 0.99
CA ALA A 26 3.25 32.83 0.43
C ALA A 26 3.74 31.44 0.86
N ARG A 27 3.46 31.07 2.11
CA ARG A 27 3.81 29.76 2.70
C ARG A 27 2.79 28.66 2.42
N LYS A 28 1.66 28.96 1.75
CA LYS A 28 0.55 28.04 1.50
C LYS A 28 0.00 27.35 2.76
N VAL A 29 -0.02 28.06 3.89
CA VAL A 29 -0.58 27.57 5.17
C VAL A 29 -1.90 28.25 5.52
N ARG A 30 -2.74 27.59 6.33
CA ARG A 30 -4.05 28.13 6.74
C ARG A 30 -3.89 29.41 7.54
N CYS A 31 -4.53 30.49 7.11
CA CYS A 31 -4.49 31.78 7.79
C CYS A 31 -5.72 31.97 8.69
N SER A 32 -5.50 32.47 9.91
CA SER A 32 -6.56 32.82 10.87
C SER A 32 -6.84 34.32 10.96
N LEU A 33 -6.29 35.14 10.04
CA LEU A 33 -6.43 36.61 10.08
C LEU A 33 -7.89 37.07 10.07
N SER A 34 -8.80 36.33 9.42
CA SER A 34 -10.23 36.65 9.40
C SER A 34 -10.96 36.37 10.73
N HIS A 35 -10.30 35.67 11.68
CA HIS A 35 -10.88 35.19 12.94
C HIS A 35 -10.21 35.76 14.18
N THR A 36 -9.06 36.44 14.02
CA THR A 36 -8.25 37.01 15.11
C THR A 36 -8.06 38.49 14.86
N SER A 37 -8.02 39.32 15.92
CA SER A 37 -7.48 40.67 15.79
C SER A 37 -6.03 40.56 15.27
N SER A 38 -5.66 41.39 14.29
CA SER A 38 -4.31 41.37 13.70
C SER A 38 -3.25 41.43 14.81
N PRO A 39 -2.25 40.51 14.84
CA PRO A 39 -1.86 39.55 13.81
C PRO A 39 -2.55 38.17 13.88
N CYS A 40 -2.59 37.43 12.76
CA CYS A 40 -3.06 36.04 12.76
C CYS A 40 -2.14 35.11 13.55
N MET A 41 -2.68 33.99 14.04
CA MET A 41 -1.97 33.01 14.89
C MET A 41 -0.58 32.58 14.36
N ASN A 42 -0.45 32.23 13.09
CA ASN A 42 0.86 31.86 12.54
C ASN A 42 1.82 33.05 12.53
N CYS A 43 1.35 34.24 12.13
CA CYS A 43 2.20 35.43 12.15
C CYS A 43 2.56 35.87 13.58
N SER A 44 1.69 35.60 14.56
CA SER A 44 1.97 35.82 15.97
C SER A 44 3.02 34.86 16.51
N LEU A 45 2.96 33.58 16.12
CA LEU A 45 3.94 32.57 16.53
C LEU A 45 5.31 32.80 15.88
N ASP A 46 5.31 33.22 14.61
CA ASP A 46 6.53 33.45 13.84
C ASP A 46 7.11 34.86 14.03
N CYS A 47 6.47 35.71 14.85
CA CYS A 47 6.82 37.11 15.04
C CYS A 47 6.94 37.90 13.71
N LEU A 48 6.04 37.61 12.75
CA LEU A 48 6.02 38.24 11.43
C LEU A 48 4.93 39.32 11.34
N VAL A 49 5.18 40.34 10.53
CA VAL A 49 4.17 41.36 10.21
C VAL A 49 3.02 40.71 9.45
N CYS A 50 1.79 40.92 9.94
CA CYS A 50 0.59 40.31 9.40
C CYS A 50 -0.19 41.31 8.53
N GLU A 51 0.16 41.39 7.24
CA GLU A 51 -0.53 42.28 6.30
C GLU A 51 -1.70 41.57 5.59
N PRO A 52 -2.93 42.10 5.67
CA PRO A 52 -4.05 41.63 4.86
C PRO A 52 -3.74 41.75 3.36
N ARG A 53 -4.12 40.75 2.58
CA ARG A 53 -3.99 40.81 1.12
C ARG A 53 -5.13 41.66 0.55
N VAL A 54 -4.81 42.80 -0.07
CA VAL A 54 -5.80 43.62 -0.77
C VAL A 54 -6.18 42.92 -2.08
N THR A 55 -7.40 42.39 -2.16
CA THR A 55 -7.97 41.94 -3.44
C THR A 55 -8.56 43.16 -4.16
N LYS A 56 -8.04 43.47 -5.36
CA LYS A 56 -8.63 44.49 -6.23
C LYS A 56 -10.07 44.07 -6.58
N LYS A 57 -11.07 44.84 -6.13
CA LYS A 57 -12.47 44.67 -6.57
C LYS A 57 -12.55 44.89 -8.08
N ARG A 58 -13.04 43.88 -8.82
CA ARG A 58 -13.57 44.10 -10.18
C ARG A 58 -14.86 44.92 -10.06
N SER A 59 -14.92 46.04 -10.78
CA SER A 59 -16.09 46.90 -10.88
C SER A 59 -17.33 46.12 -11.30
N ALA A 60 -18.43 46.29 -10.58
CA ALA A 60 -19.73 45.73 -10.87
C ALA A 60 -20.28 46.30 -12.19
N ARG A 61 -20.77 45.44 -13.07
CA ARG A 61 -21.73 45.81 -14.13
C ARG A 61 -23.13 45.50 -13.60
N THR A 62 -23.94 46.54 -13.49
CA THR A 62 -25.37 46.52 -13.21
C THR A 62 -26.15 46.00 -14.43
N GLY A 63 -27.18 45.21 -14.18
CA GLY A 63 -28.17 44.76 -15.16
C GLY A 63 -29.19 43.83 -14.50
N PRO A 64 -30.50 44.12 -14.54
CA PRO A 64 -31.50 43.45 -13.71
C PRO A 64 -32.10 42.23 -14.42
N HIS A 65 -32.33 41.14 -13.69
CA HIS A 65 -33.49 40.30 -13.97
C HIS A 65 -33.96 39.54 -12.73
N GLU A 66 -35.23 39.77 -12.46
CA GLU A 66 -36.11 39.17 -11.49
C GLU A 66 -36.50 37.75 -11.95
N SER A 67 -36.58 36.78 -11.03
CA SER A 67 -37.77 35.95 -10.79
C SER A 67 -37.45 34.65 -10.02
N SER A 68 -38.02 34.56 -8.82
CA SER A 68 -38.81 33.44 -8.31
C SER A 68 -38.17 32.05 -8.14
N ILE A 69 -38.18 31.53 -6.90
CA ILE A 69 -39.07 30.41 -6.48
C ILE A 69 -39.06 30.28 -4.94
N ARG A 70 -40.28 30.13 -4.42
CA ARG A 70 -40.72 30.01 -3.03
C ARG A 70 -40.37 28.65 -2.43
N ILE A 71 -40.10 28.55 -1.12
CA ILE A 71 -40.66 27.49 -0.26
C ILE A 71 -41.10 28.08 1.09
N ARG A 72 -42.29 27.63 1.48
CA ARG A 72 -43.18 28.04 2.58
C ARG A 72 -42.58 27.92 3.97
N GLY A 73 -42.98 28.85 4.84
CA GLY A 73 -43.02 28.63 6.29
C GLY A 73 -44.34 28.01 6.74
N SER A 74 -44.29 27.34 7.89
CA SER A 74 -45.42 27.14 8.79
C SER A 74 -44.95 27.48 10.21
N ALA A 75 -45.69 28.38 10.86
CA ALA A 75 -45.68 28.70 12.28
C ALA A 75 -46.09 27.46 13.12
N SER A 76 -45.95 27.36 14.45
CA SER A 76 -46.10 28.29 15.59
C SER A 76 -45.46 27.57 16.82
N SER A 77 -45.28 28.07 18.05
CA SER A 77 -45.83 29.18 18.83
C SER A 77 -45.02 29.32 20.14
N SER A 78 -44.89 30.57 20.64
CA SER A 78 -44.85 31.03 22.06
C SER A 78 -43.73 30.54 23.01
N THR A 79 -43.14 31.34 23.92
CA THR A 79 -43.57 32.60 24.59
C THR A 79 -42.37 33.30 25.27
N ASP A 80 -42.44 34.63 25.35
CA ASP A 80 -42.02 35.56 26.44
C ASP A 80 -40.57 35.63 26.94
N MET A 81 -40.05 36.74 27.47
CA MET A 81 -40.16 38.21 27.32
C MET A 81 -39.12 38.78 28.32
N VAL A 82 -38.36 39.83 27.90
CA VAL A 82 -37.95 41.02 28.70
C VAL A 82 -37.05 40.74 29.94
N THR A 83 -35.84 41.27 30.11
CA THR A 83 -35.46 42.68 30.23
C THR A 83 -33.92 42.77 30.37
N ALA A 84 -33.27 43.74 29.73
CA ALA A 84 -32.02 44.35 30.23
C ALA A 84 -32.40 45.47 31.25
N PRO A 85 -31.52 46.02 32.11
CA PRO A 85 -30.44 46.89 31.60
C PRO A 85 -29.17 47.07 32.47
N HIS A 86 -28.11 47.51 31.78
CA HIS A 86 -27.12 48.55 32.10
C HIS A 86 -26.24 48.61 33.38
N ASN A 87 -24.99 49.01 33.07
CA ASN A 87 -24.07 49.92 33.79
C ASN A 87 -23.19 49.32 34.89
N HIS A 88 -21.96 49.77 35.18
CA HIS A 88 -20.93 50.65 34.61
C HIS A 88 -19.83 50.71 35.72
N ILE A 89 -18.60 51.13 35.39
CA ILE A 89 -17.60 51.80 36.27
C ILE A 89 -16.51 50.95 36.99
N GLN A 90 -15.25 51.21 36.54
CA GLN A 90 -13.97 51.51 37.25
C GLN A 90 -13.52 50.61 38.42
N GLY A 91 -12.24 50.36 38.70
CA GLY A 91 -10.96 50.95 38.29
C GLY A 91 -9.84 50.38 39.20
N GLU A 92 -8.67 51.03 39.17
CA GLU A 92 -7.45 50.82 39.99
C GLU A 92 -6.40 49.84 39.42
N ARG A 93 -5.33 50.33 38.76
CA ARG A 93 -4.08 50.98 39.23
C ARG A 93 -3.25 50.15 40.22
N GLY A 94 -2.05 49.80 39.75
CA GLY A 94 -0.91 49.36 40.55
C GLY A 94 0.34 49.13 39.68
N SER A 95 1.18 50.16 39.53
CA SER A 95 2.63 50.05 39.24
C SER A 95 3.37 50.35 40.58
N PRO A 96 4.72 50.29 40.72
CA PRO A 96 5.81 50.17 39.75
C PRO A 96 6.92 49.16 40.16
N SER A 97 7.88 48.83 39.30
CA SER A 97 9.32 49.26 39.32
C SER A 97 10.11 48.09 38.66
N ASP A 98 11.28 48.17 38.02
CA ASP A 98 12.29 49.19 37.84
C ASP A 98 13.25 48.77 36.70
N SER A 99 13.75 49.76 35.96
CA SER A 99 15.08 49.90 35.32
C SER A 99 15.86 48.69 34.72
N ARG A 100 16.26 48.77 33.43
CA ARG A 100 17.61 49.20 32.98
C ARG A 100 17.81 49.21 31.45
N THR A 101 18.83 49.96 31.07
CA THR A 101 19.11 50.70 29.83
C THR A 101 20.08 49.97 28.88
N THR A 102 19.85 50.07 27.55
CA THR A 102 20.83 50.26 26.41
C THR A 102 21.91 49.19 26.09
N PRO A 103 22.63 49.26 24.93
CA PRO A 103 22.24 49.47 23.53
C PRO A 103 22.88 48.43 22.55
N ALA A 104 22.59 48.55 21.23
CA ALA A 104 23.23 47.91 20.07
C ALA A 104 24.73 48.32 19.91
N PRO A 105 25.59 47.89 18.92
CA PRO A 105 25.28 47.65 17.49
C PRO A 105 26.15 46.64 16.66
N GLU A 106 25.76 46.47 15.39
CA GLU A 106 26.55 46.36 14.13
C GLU A 106 27.53 45.21 13.78
N SER A 107 27.26 44.53 12.65
CA SER A 107 28.13 44.38 11.44
C SER A 107 27.47 43.41 10.42
N SER A 108 26.98 43.88 9.26
CA SER A 108 27.60 43.85 7.90
C SER A 108 28.07 42.46 7.41
N GLY A 109 27.70 41.90 6.24
CA GLY A 109 27.03 42.44 5.05
C GLY A 109 26.87 41.41 3.90
N HIS A 110 26.26 41.88 2.79
CA HIS A 110 26.24 41.44 1.37
C HIS A 110 25.83 39.98 0.99
N ARG A 111 24.67 39.66 0.36
CA ARG A 111 24.09 39.89 -1.03
C ARG A 111 24.87 39.22 -2.21
N PRO A 112 24.22 38.84 -3.34
CA PRO A 112 22.80 38.47 -3.58
C PRO A 112 22.62 37.19 -4.46
N GLY A 113 21.42 36.61 -4.42
CA GLY A 113 20.94 35.60 -5.38
C GLY A 113 19.85 36.17 -6.30
N SER A 114 19.79 35.68 -7.53
CA SER A 114 18.65 35.86 -8.44
C SER A 114 18.62 34.71 -9.46
N SER A 115 17.53 33.95 -9.47
CA SER A 115 17.03 33.37 -10.72
C SER A 115 15.51 33.31 -10.64
N SER A 116 14.87 34.14 -11.46
CA SER A 116 13.43 34.34 -11.55
C SER A 116 12.91 33.53 -12.73
N ALA A 117 11.90 32.68 -12.49
CA ALA A 117 11.12 32.06 -13.55
C ALA A 117 10.04 33.04 -14.02
N VAL A 118 10.16 33.50 -15.26
CA VAL A 118 9.19 34.37 -15.94
C VAL A 118 8.19 33.50 -16.71
N LEU A 119 6.91 33.62 -16.35
CA LEU A 119 5.78 33.15 -17.14
C LEU A 119 5.55 34.12 -18.31
N ALA A 120 5.77 33.68 -19.54
CA ALA A 120 5.41 34.45 -20.73
C ALA A 120 4.05 34.01 -21.29
N SER A 121 3.21 35.00 -21.49
CA SER A 121 1.87 34.97 -22.06
C SER A 121 1.88 34.72 -23.58
N VAL A 122 0.80 34.09 -24.04
CA VAL A 122 0.41 33.91 -25.45
C VAL A 122 0.32 35.25 -26.18
N ALA A 123 1.04 35.39 -27.28
CA ALA A 123 0.79 36.38 -28.32
C ALA A 123 0.85 35.69 -29.69
N ASN A 124 -0.21 35.91 -30.46
CA ASN A 124 -0.41 35.45 -31.83
C ASN A 124 0.59 36.14 -32.76
N ASN A 125 1.19 35.41 -33.70
CA ASN A 125 1.42 35.81 -35.09
C ASN A 125 1.91 34.58 -35.88
N GLY A 126 1.31 34.34 -37.04
CA GLY A 126 1.55 33.15 -37.84
C GLY A 126 2.91 33.15 -38.55
N ASP A 127 3.46 31.96 -38.72
CA ASP A 127 3.82 31.44 -40.04
C ASP A 127 3.93 29.91 -39.97
N SER A 128 3.67 29.26 -41.09
CA SER A 128 3.58 27.81 -41.27
C SER A 128 4.91 27.07 -41.07
N ASP A 129 4.95 26.10 -40.16
CA ASP A 129 5.42 24.73 -40.44
C ASP A 129 5.15 23.79 -39.24
N SER A 130 4.79 22.55 -39.55
CA SER A 130 4.41 21.43 -38.68
C SER A 130 4.86 21.49 -37.21
N ALA A 131 3.99 22.01 -36.33
CA ALA A 131 4.14 21.91 -34.88
C ALA A 131 3.60 20.54 -34.40
N GLU A 132 4.47 19.52 -34.42
CA GLU A 132 4.25 18.33 -33.60
C GLU A 132 4.16 18.79 -32.14
N ALA A 133 3.04 18.46 -31.47
CA ALA A 133 2.84 18.83 -30.07
C ALA A 133 4.03 18.32 -29.24
N PRO A 134 4.49 19.05 -28.20
CA PRO A 134 5.60 18.64 -27.34
C PRO A 134 5.13 17.54 -26.39
N TYR A 135 4.76 16.39 -26.93
CA TYR A 135 4.30 15.24 -26.20
C TYR A 135 5.52 14.37 -25.86
N ARG A 136 5.86 14.28 -24.58
CA ARG A 136 6.93 13.38 -24.12
C ARG A 136 6.36 11.98 -23.87
N PRO A 137 7.05 10.90 -24.27
CA PRO A 137 6.66 9.53 -23.93
C PRO A 137 6.47 9.36 -22.41
N LEU A 138 5.48 8.55 -22.01
CA LEU A 138 5.12 8.35 -20.61
C LEU A 138 6.31 7.85 -19.77
N ALA A 139 7.18 7.05 -20.37
CA ALA A 139 8.40 6.55 -19.74
C ALA A 139 9.32 7.67 -19.23
N GLU A 140 9.36 8.82 -19.91
CA GLU A 140 10.16 9.98 -19.49
C GLU A 140 9.56 10.70 -18.28
N HIS A 141 8.24 10.64 -18.10
CA HIS A 141 7.57 11.24 -16.95
C HIS A 141 7.91 10.58 -15.62
N PHE A 142 8.32 9.30 -15.62
CA PHE A 142 8.75 8.60 -14.41
C PHE A 142 10.23 8.84 -14.07
N SER A 143 11.02 9.42 -14.99
CA SER A 143 12.49 9.57 -14.89
C SER A 143 13.00 10.73 -14.01
N HIS A 144 12.30 11.07 -12.93
CA HIS A 144 12.63 12.24 -12.10
C HIS A 144 13.96 12.17 -11.33
N TYR A 145 14.70 11.06 -11.41
CA TYR A 145 16.02 10.90 -10.82
C TYR A 145 17.06 10.56 -11.90
N GLY A 146 17.82 11.56 -12.36
CA GLY A 146 19.08 11.32 -13.08
C GLY A 146 19.27 12.15 -14.34
N GLY A 147 19.92 13.31 -14.13
CA GLY A 147 20.84 14.05 -15.00
C GLY A 147 20.82 13.86 -16.53
N GLN A 148 20.87 15.01 -17.21
CA GLN A 148 21.43 15.23 -18.54
C GLN A 148 22.42 14.13 -18.98
N GLY A 149 21.87 13.15 -19.69
CA GLY A 149 22.60 12.06 -20.33
C GLY A 149 21.67 11.58 -21.41
N ASP A 150 22.06 11.87 -22.65
CA ASP A 150 21.36 11.60 -23.89
C ASP A 150 20.61 10.26 -23.86
N ILE A 151 19.29 10.28 -23.55
CA ILE A 151 18.39 9.18 -23.90
C ILE A 151 18.13 9.36 -25.39
N GLY A 152 19.18 9.12 -26.18
CA GLY A 152 19.07 9.01 -27.62
C GLY A 152 18.01 7.96 -27.91
N ALA A 153 17.02 8.37 -28.70
CA ALA A 153 15.87 7.59 -29.15
C ALA A 153 16.20 6.10 -29.22
N LEU A 154 15.77 5.35 -28.19
CA LEU A 154 15.82 3.90 -28.25
C LEU A 154 14.70 3.50 -29.19
N HIS A 155 15.03 3.47 -30.48
CA HIS A 155 14.19 2.91 -31.52
C HIS A 155 13.62 1.58 -31.02
N THR A 156 12.31 1.47 -31.15
CA THR A 156 11.48 0.29 -30.89
C THR A 156 11.80 -0.83 -31.88
N ASN A 157 13.05 -1.28 -31.92
CA ASN A 157 13.44 -2.52 -32.56
C ASN A 157 13.44 -3.64 -31.53
N GLY A 158 12.24 -4.16 -31.27
CA GLY A 158 11.91 -5.59 -31.17
C GLY A 158 12.63 -6.55 -30.22
N ASN A 159 13.74 -6.23 -29.56
CA ASN A 159 14.50 -7.19 -28.74
C ASN A 159 15.34 -6.50 -27.63
N ALA A 160 14.77 -5.55 -26.87
CA ALA A 160 15.41 -5.14 -25.62
C ALA A 160 15.20 -6.24 -24.57
N PRO A 161 16.25 -6.68 -23.83
CA PRO A 161 16.08 -7.70 -22.80
C PRO A 161 15.11 -7.18 -21.72
N GLU A 162 14.15 -8.01 -21.31
CA GLU A 162 13.07 -7.71 -20.35
C GLU A 162 13.58 -7.13 -19.01
N SER A 163 14.88 -7.31 -18.71
CA SER A 163 15.60 -6.81 -17.53
C SER A 163 15.57 -5.29 -17.31
N HIS A 164 15.26 -4.49 -18.35
CA HIS A 164 15.27 -3.02 -18.25
C HIS A 164 13.96 -2.39 -17.78
N TYR A 165 12.86 -3.14 -17.74
CA TYR A 165 11.55 -2.60 -17.39
C TYR A 165 11.04 -3.19 -16.06
N ALA A 166 10.13 -2.45 -15.42
CA ALA A 166 9.43 -2.90 -14.22
C ALA A 166 7.92 -2.71 -14.40
N PRO A 167 7.11 -3.71 -14.01
CA PRO A 167 5.66 -3.58 -14.06
C PRO A 167 5.18 -2.60 -12.99
N ILE A 168 4.23 -1.75 -13.36
CA ILE A 168 3.48 -0.84 -12.51
C ILE A 168 2.03 -0.92 -12.95
N TYR A 169 1.10 -0.77 -12.02
CA TYR A 169 -0.31 -0.65 -12.32
C TYR A 169 -0.81 0.77 -12.03
N GLY A 170 -1.51 1.35 -13.00
CA GLY A 170 -2.29 2.56 -12.83
C GLY A 170 -3.75 2.26 -13.12
N ASP A 171 -4.66 2.68 -12.24
CA ASP A 171 -6.09 2.56 -12.52
C ASP A 171 -6.43 3.27 -13.85
N PRO A 172 -7.30 2.69 -14.71
CA PRO A 172 -7.72 3.29 -15.97
C PRO A 172 -8.35 4.69 -15.84
N ARG A 173 -8.81 5.08 -14.65
CA ARG A 173 -9.32 6.42 -14.35
C ARG A 173 -8.27 7.32 -13.66
N GLY A 174 -7.09 6.78 -13.37
CA GLY A 174 -5.99 7.44 -12.68
C GLY A 174 -4.77 7.60 -13.57
N VAL A 175 -3.62 7.09 -13.12
CA VAL A 175 -2.34 7.25 -13.83
C VAL A 175 -2.36 6.62 -15.23
N SER A 176 -3.12 5.53 -15.44
CA SER A 176 -3.25 4.97 -16.79
C SER A 176 -4.10 5.84 -17.72
N LEU A 177 -5.03 6.66 -17.20
CA LEU A 177 -5.71 7.65 -18.04
C LEU A 177 -4.71 8.66 -18.60
N VAL A 178 -3.78 9.12 -17.75
CA VAL A 178 -2.71 10.02 -18.18
C VAL A 178 -1.85 9.31 -19.24
N ALA A 179 -1.47 8.04 -19.00
CA ALA A 179 -0.75 7.21 -19.97
C ALA A 179 -1.46 7.03 -21.32
N ASP A 180 -2.79 7.00 -21.32
CA ASP A 180 -3.58 6.84 -22.54
C ASP A 180 -3.79 8.18 -23.26
N ILE A 181 -3.79 9.30 -22.54
CA ILE A 181 -3.77 10.66 -23.12
C ILE A 181 -2.39 10.95 -23.71
N CYS A 182 -1.36 10.79 -22.88
CA CYS A 182 -0.15 10.04 -23.18
C CYS A 182 0.15 9.62 -24.61
N GLU A 183 -0.24 8.38 -24.84
CA GLU A 183 0.09 7.56 -25.96
C GLU A 183 -1.26 6.99 -26.43
N PRO A 184 -2.08 7.75 -27.18
CA PRO A 184 -3.44 7.36 -27.52
C PRO A 184 -3.53 6.12 -28.40
N GLN A 185 -2.40 5.77 -29.05
CA GLN A 185 -2.23 4.54 -29.84
C GLN A 185 -1.81 3.33 -28.99
N ARG A 186 -1.61 3.50 -27.68
CA ARG A 186 -1.32 2.42 -26.76
C ARG A 186 -2.47 1.42 -26.79
N ARG A 187 -2.11 0.16 -27.07
CA ARG A 187 -3.07 -0.92 -27.30
C ARG A 187 -3.59 -1.51 -26.00
N ASP A 188 -2.75 -1.60 -24.97
CA ASP A 188 -3.10 -2.13 -23.66
C ASP A 188 -3.74 -1.06 -22.77
N ARG A 189 -5.01 -1.27 -22.42
CA ARG A 189 -5.78 -0.41 -21.50
C ARG A 189 -6.13 -1.12 -20.19
N SER A 190 -5.43 -2.21 -19.88
CA SER A 190 -5.59 -2.95 -18.61
C SER A 190 -5.14 -2.15 -17.39
N GLY A 191 -4.37 -1.07 -17.60
CA GLY A 191 -3.69 -0.33 -16.53
C GLY A 191 -2.30 -0.85 -16.21
N HIS A 192 -1.89 -2.01 -16.75
CA HIS A 192 -0.53 -2.53 -16.59
C HIS A 192 0.45 -1.80 -17.50
N LEU A 193 1.42 -1.16 -16.89
CA LEU A 193 2.45 -0.35 -17.52
C LEU A 193 3.81 -0.98 -17.27
N LEU A 194 4.65 -1.01 -18.30
CA LEU A 194 6.07 -1.32 -18.16
C LEU A 194 6.84 -0.01 -18.18
N VAL A 195 7.50 0.31 -17.08
CA VAL A 195 8.28 1.56 -16.95
C VAL A 195 9.78 1.21 -16.90
N PRO A 196 10.66 1.98 -17.57
CA PRO A 196 12.10 1.77 -17.45
C PRO A 196 12.55 1.79 -15.99
N ARG A 197 13.39 0.84 -15.60
CA ARG A 197 14.02 0.82 -14.28
C ARG A 197 15.05 1.93 -14.19
N ILE A 198 14.75 2.97 -13.43
CA ILE A 198 15.71 4.00 -13.04
C ILE A 198 16.58 3.39 -11.93
N ARG A 199 17.81 2.98 -12.24
CA ARG A 199 18.73 2.36 -11.28
C ARG A 199 19.63 3.42 -10.62
N PRO A 200 19.90 3.34 -9.31
CA PRO A 200 21.26 3.30 -8.82
C PRO A 200 21.78 1.84 -8.95
N PRO A 201 22.95 1.62 -9.57
CA PRO A 201 23.36 0.31 -10.07
C PRO A 201 23.79 -0.67 -8.97
N ASN A 202 24.15 -0.20 -7.79
CA ASN A 202 24.72 -1.02 -6.72
C ASN A 202 24.17 -0.58 -5.37
N VAL A 203 23.96 -1.55 -4.49
CA VAL A 203 23.87 -1.30 -3.05
C VAL A 203 25.18 -0.61 -2.66
N ASP A 204 25.10 0.52 -1.95
CA ASP A 204 26.29 1.28 -1.60
C ASP A 204 27.24 0.44 -0.72
N PRO A 205 28.55 0.74 -0.73
CA PRO A 205 29.54 -0.06 -0.02
C PRO A 205 29.31 -0.16 1.50
N GLU A 206 28.70 0.85 2.12
CA GLU A 206 28.41 0.85 3.55
C GLU A 206 27.27 -0.12 3.86
N THR A 207 26.20 -0.08 3.07
CA THR A 207 25.09 -1.03 3.16
C THR A 207 25.56 -2.46 2.87
N LEU A 208 26.42 -2.69 1.87
CA LEU A 208 27.01 -4.01 1.63
C LEU A 208 27.85 -4.50 2.81
N SER A 209 28.61 -3.62 3.45
CA SER A 209 29.41 -3.95 4.63
C SER A 209 28.53 -4.30 5.82
N TYR A 210 27.44 -3.55 6.02
CA TYR A 210 26.41 -3.87 7.01
C TYR A 210 25.78 -5.25 6.74
N LEU A 211 25.40 -5.54 5.50
CA LEU A 211 24.81 -6.83 5.12
C LEU A 211 25.78 -8.00 5.38
N ARG A 212 27.08 -7.84 5.07
CA ARG A 212 28.12 -8.82 5.40
C ARG A 212 28.24 -9.03 6.92
N LEU A 213 28.28 -7.94 7.70
CA LEU A 213 28.35 -8.03 9.16
C LEU A 213 27.12 -8.74 9.76
N ARG A 214 25.95 -8.62 9.12
CA ARG A 214 24.72 -9.31 9.49
C ARG A 214 24.70 -10.79 9.07
N GLY A 215 25.72 -11.25 8.34
CA GLY A 215 25.85 -12.63 7.86
C GLY A 215 24.79 -13.01 6.83
N VAL A 216 24.25 -12.06 6.05
CA VAL A 216 23.17 -12.38 5.08
C VAL A 216 23.67 -13.21 3.89
N PHE A 217 24.99 -13.24 3.66
CA PHE A 217 25.61 -14.02 2.58
C PHE A 217 26.10 -15.39 3.06
N ASP A 218 26.04 -15.65 4.37
CA ASP A 218 26.50 -16.89 5.00
C ASP A 218 25.30 -17.82 5.19
N LEU A 219 24.90 -18.50 4.11
CA LEU A 219 23.83 -19.49 4.16
C LEU A 219 24.23 -20.68 5.06
N PRO A 220 23.26 -21.38 5.68
CA PRO A 220 23.53 -22.62 6.40
C PRO A 220 24.23 -23.67 5.52
N LYS A 221 24.76 -24.72 6.15
CA LYS A 221 25.34 -25.85 5.42
C LYS A 221 24.35 -26.40 4.36
N PRO A 222 24.83 -26.94 3.23
CA PRO A 222 23.95 -27.40 2.16
C PRO A 222 22.88 -28.39 2.60
N GLU A 223 23.21 -29.28 3.53
CA GLU A 223 22.28 -30.22 4.19
C GLU A 223 21.16 -29.50 4.94
N ALA A 224 21.50 -28.54 5.80
CA ALA A 224 20.51 -27.75 6.52
C ALA A 224 19.60 -26.93 5.58
N CYS A 225 20.16 -26.37 4.51
CA CYS A 225 19.37 -25.67 3.49
C CYS A 225 18.36 -26.62 2.84
N GLU A 226 18.77 -27.83 2.47
CA GLU A 226 17.89 -28.84 1.89
C GLU A 226 16.75 -29.23 2.84
N MET A 227 17.06 -29.52 4.11
CA MET A 227 16.07 -29.86 5.13
C MET A 227 15.04 -28.73 5.29
N LEU A 228 15.49 -27.48 5.37
CA LEU A 228 14.59 -26.33 5.49
C LEU A 228 13.72 -26.10 4.24
N ILE A 229 14.25 -26.34 3.03
CA ILE A 229 13.44 -26.26 1.80
C ILE A 229 12.41 -27.39 1.76
N ARG A 230 12.77 -28.60 2.21
CA ARG A 230 11.80 -29.69 2.35
C ARG A 230 10.69 -29.33 3.34
N ASP A 231 11.04 -28.82 4.52
CA ASP A 231 10.06 -28.38 5.52
C ASP A 231 9.12 -27.29 4.98
N TYR A 232 9.65 -26.35 4.17
CA TYR A 232 8.83 -25.35 3.49
C TYR A 232 7.81 -26.01 2.56
N PHE A 233 8.23 -26.91 1.67
CA PHE A 233 7.33 -27.52 0.70
C PHE A 233 6.35 -28.51 1.32
N TYR A 234 6.70 -29.14 2.44
CA TYR A 234 5.80 -30.04 3.18
C TYR A 234 4.76 -29.29 4.00
N HIS A 235 5.13 -28.20 4.67
CA HIS A 235 4.27 -27.58 5.68
C HIS A 235 3.71 -26.22 5.31
N VAL A 236 4.42 -25.45 4.48
CA VAL A 236 4.04 -24.07 4.13
C VAL A 236 3.37 -24.02 2.76
N HIS A 237 4.04 -24.54 1.74
CA HIS A 237 3.61 -24.44 0.36
C HIS A 237 2.18 -24.94 0.09
N PRO A 238 1.69 -26.06 0.68
CA PRO A 238 0.37 -26.60 0.34
C PRO A 238 -0.80 -25.69 0.69
N PHE A 239 -0.63 -24.80 1.67
CA PHE A 239 -1.65 -23.81 2.08
C PHE A 239 -1.22 -22.36 1.83
N PHE A 240 -0.06 -22.18 1.19
CA PHE A 240 0.51 -20.88 0.89
C PHE A 240 1.45 -20.95 -0.32
N PRO A 241 0.93 -21.35 -1.50
CA PRO A 241 1.73 -21.66 -2.67
C PRO A 241 2.17 -20.37 -3.35
N ILE A 242 3.18 -19.69 -2.81
CA ILE A 242 3.62 -18.39 -3.32
C ILE A 242 4.84 -18.48 -4.23
N VAL A 243 5.37 -19.67 -4.47
CA VAL A 243 6.49 -19.95 -5.37
C VAL A 243 6.04 -20.99 -6.39
N GLU A 244 6.63 -20.99 -7.58
CA GLU A 244 6.40 -22.07 -8.54
C GLU A 244 7.31 -23.23 -8.15
N ALA A 245 6.72 -24.34 -7.69
CA ALA A 245 7.46 -25.41 -7.04
C ALA A 245 8.44 -26.11 -8.01
N GLY A 246 8.04 -26.31 -9.27
CA GLY A 246 8.85 -27.02 -10.25
C GLY A 246 10.17 -26.32 -10.54
N SER A 247 10.08 -25.11 -11.07
CA SER A 247 11.23 -24.27 -11.40
C SER A 247 12.07 -23.93 -10.17
N PHE A 248 11.46 -23.68 -9.01
CA PHE A 248 12.22 -23.38 -7.80
C PHE A 248 13.06 -24.58 -7.35
N ILE A 249 12.46 -25.78 -7.27
CA ILE A 249 13.17 -26.98 -6.80
C ILE A 249 14.30 -27.33 -7.79
N GLU A 250 14.06 -27.26 -9.09
CA GLU A 250 15.09 -27.50 -10.10
C GLU A 250 16.24 -26.48 -10.00
N GLN A 251 15.94 -25.19 -9.81
CA GLN A 251 16.97 -24.17 -9.61
C GLN A 251 17.72 -24.36 -8.29
N PHE A 252 17.04 -24.78 -7.22
CA PHE A 252 17.66 -25.01 -5.92
C PHE A 252 18.69 -26.15 -5.95
N GLU A 253 18.43 -27.19 -6.73
CA GLU A 253 19.33 -28.33 -6.91
C GLU A 253 20.47 -28.04 -7.89
N ASN A 254 20.18 -27.39 -9.02
CA ASN A 254 21.16 -27.22 -10.09
C ASN A 254 21.95 -25.90 -10.00
N SER A 255 21.32 -24.82 -9.54
CA SER A 255 21.83 -23.44 -9.63
C SER A 255 21.50 -22.60 -8.39
N ARG A 256 21.68 -23.15 -7.18
CA ARG A 256 21.31 -22.47 -5.92
C ARG A 256 21.85 -21.05 -5.77
N HIS A 257 23.04 -20.78 -6.31
CA HIS A 257 23.70 -19.48 -6.24
C HIS A 257 23.00 -18.39 -7.06
N GLU A 258 22.12 -18.77 -7.99
CA GLU A 258 21.29 -17.84 -8.78
C GLU A 258 19.99 -17.47 -8.06
N LEU A 259 19.59 -18.23 -7.03
CA LEU A 259 18.40 -17.93 -6.24
C LEU A 259 18.59 -16.66 -5.40
N SER A 260 17.49 -15.93 -5.23
CA SER A 260 17.47 -14.77 -4.35
C SER A 260 17.76 -15.18 -2.91
N ILE A 261 18.84 -14.62 -2.35
CA ILE A 261 19.17 -14.80 -0.94
C ILE A 261 18.07 -14.25 -0.02
N HIS A 262 17.32 -13.23 -0.46
CA HIS A 262 16.21 -12.68 0.31
C HIS A 262 15.06 -13.67 0.35
N LEU A 263 14.72 -14.28 -0.78
CA LEU A 263 13.71 -15.34 -0.81
C LEU A 263 14.15 -16.55 0.03
N LEU A 264 15.40 -17.00 -0.09
CA LEU A 264 15.92 -18.13 0.68
C LEU A 264 15.83 -17.90 2.19
N TRP A 265 16.32 -16.76 2.70
CA TRP A 265 16.20 -16.46 4.13
C TRP A 265 14.75 -16.40 4.61
N SER A 266 13.84 -15.88 3.78
CA SER A 266 12.42 -15.82 4.12
C SER A 266 11.75 -17.20 4.07
N MET A 267 12.14 -18.09 3.14
CA MET A 267 11.68 -19.48 3.11
C MET A 267 12.19 -20.27 4.32
N PHE A 268 13.47 -20.12 4.66
CA PHE A 268 14.05 -20.72 5.86
C PHE A 268 13.34 -20.22 7.13
N LEU A 269 13.04 -18.93 7.21
CA LEU A 269 12.25 -18.36 8.30
C LEU A 269 10.87 -19.03 8.42
N ALA A 270 10.14 -19.20 7.31
CA ALA A 270 8.85 -19.86 7.34
C ALA A 270 8.97 -21.34 7.75
N ALA A 271 9.92 -22.07 7.16
CA ALA A 271 10.24 -23.46 7.47
C ALA A 271 10.64 -23.68 8.93
N SER A 272 11.34 -22.73 9.55
CA SER A 272 11.83 -22.87 10.93
C SER A 272 10.73 -23.07 11.99
N ASN A 273 9.46 -22.80 11.66
CA ASN A 273 8.32 -23.14 12.52
C ASN A 273 8.08 -24.65 12.65
N PHE A 274 8.58 -25.44 11.70
CA PHE A 274 8.35 -26.89 11.58
C PHE A 274 9.63 -27.71 11.79
N ALA A 275 10.79 -27.05 11.80
CA ALA A 275 12.10 -27.68 11.96
C ALA A 275 12.20 -28.56 13.21
N ASP A 276 12.67 -29.79 13.01
CA ASP A 276 12.93 -30.77 14.07
C ASP A 276 14.35 -30.63 14.67
N ASP A 277 14.67 -31.48 15.64
CA ASP A 277 15.97 -31.45 16.33
C ASP A 277 17.13 -31.76 15.37
N ALA A 278 16.91 -32.61 14.36
CA ALA A 278 17.91 -32.90 13.33
C ALA A 278 18.20 -31.66 12.48
N THR A 279 17.16 -30.93 12.06
CA THR A 279 17.29 -29.68 11.29
C THR A 279 18.03 -28.62 12.10
N LEU A 280 17.74 -28.49 13.39
CA LEU A 280 18.45 -27.56 14.29
C LEU A 280 19.93 -27.89 14.41
N GLN A 281 20.27 -29.18 14.59
CA GLN A 281 21.66 -29.63 14.66
C GLN A 281 22.41 -29.38 13.35
N ALA A 282 21.80 -29.71 12.20
CA ALA A 282 22.39 -29.48 10.89
C ALA A 282 22.62 -27.98 10.61
N ALA A 283 21.69 -27.13 11.05
CA ALA A 283 21.75 -25.67 10.90
C ALA A 283 22.61 -24.96 11.96
N ASP A 284 23.13 -25.70 12.96
CA ASP A 284 23.95 -25.19 14.06
C ASP A 284 23.23 -24.16 14.95
N PHE A 285 21.97 -24.44 15.30
CA PHE A 285 21.18 -23.62 16.22
C PHE A 285 20.76 -24.39 17.47
N PRO A 286 20.82 -23.77 18.66
CA PRO A 286 20.45 -24.43 19.91
C PRO A 286 18.93 -24.51 20.11
N SER A 287 18.13 -23.69 19.42
CA SER A 287 16.68 -23.70 19.52
C SER A 287 16.00 -23.15 18.26
N ARG A 288 14.74 -23.56 18.03
CA ARG A 288 13.90 -22.99 16.95
C ARG A 288 13.74 -21.48 17.08
N LYS A 289 13.63 -20.97 18.30
CA LYS A 289 13.47 -19.52 18.55
C LYS A 289 14.69 -18.75 18.04
N GLU A 290 15.90 -19.21 18.34
CA GLU A 290 17.14 -18.56 17.89
C GLU A 290 17.34 -18.68 16.38
N MET A 291 17.07 -19.86 15.81
CA MET A 291 17.11 -20.07 14.37
C MET A 291 16.15 -19.13 13.63
N LYS A 292 14.88 -19.10 14.07
CA LYS A 292 13.83 -18.23 13.51
C LYS A 292 14.22 -16.75 13.62
N HIS A 293 14.73 -16.32 14.77
CA HIS A 293 15.20 -14.95 14.97
C HIS A 293 16.36 -14.62 14.02
N SER A 294 17.35 -15.49 13.92
CA SER A 294 18.51 -15.34 13.03
C SER A 294 18.10 -15.22 11.55
N MET A 295 17.16 -16.03 11.09
CA MET A 295 16.65 -15.98 9.72
C MET A 295 15.84 -14.69 9.46
N TYR A 296 14.99 -14.29 10.41
CA TYR A 296 14.21 -13.06 10.30
C TYR A 296 15.10 -11.81 10.22
N ILE A 297 16.11 -11.69 11.09
CA ILE A 297 16.98 -10.51 11.12
C ILE A 297 17.82 -10.36 9.83
N LYS A 298 18.09 -11.47 9.13
CA LYS A 298 18.80 -11.49 7.84
C LYS A 298 17.88 -11.11 6.69
N ALA A 299 16.69 -11.71 6.61
CA ALA A 299 15.67 -11.33 5.64
C ALA A 299 15.27 -9.85 5.77
N LYS A 300 15.03 -9.38 7.00
CA LYS A 300 14.70 -7.98 7.28
C LYS A 300 15.85 -7.02 6.92
N ALA A 301 17.11 -7.42 7.12
CA ALA A 301 18.26 -6.61 6.70
C ALA A 301 18.29 -6.44 5.17
N LEU A 302 18.01 -7.51 4.40
CA LEU A 302 17.92 -7.46 2.94
C LEU A 302 16.74 -6.60 2.46
N TYR A 303 15.59 -6.69 3.13
CA TYR A 303 14.44 -5.82 2.86
C TYR A 303 14.78 -4.34 3.11
N ASN A 304 15.34 -4.02 4.28
CA ASN A 304 15.69 -2.63 4.65
C ASN A 304 16.78 -2.03 3.75
N ALA A 305 17.65 -2.86 3.18
CA ALA A 305 18.69 -2.46 2.24
C ALA A 305 18.20 -2.33 0.79
N GLU A 306 16.90 -2.58 0.54
CA GLU A 306 16.32 -2.63 -0.82
C GLU A 306 17.09 -3.56 -1.76
N TYR A 307 17.60 -4.68 -1.22
CA TYR A 307 18.53 -5.56 -1.93
C TYR A 307 17.84 -6.34 -3.06
N GLU A 308 16.59 -6.77 -2.85
CA GLU A 308 15.83 -7.56 -3.82
C GLU A 308 15.29 -6.67 -4.95
N ARG A 309 15.58 -7.06 -6.20
CA ARG A 309 15.29 -6.26 -7.40
C ARG A 309 14.07 -6.78 -8.16
N SER A 310 13.71 -8.04 -7.99
CA SER A 310 12.51 -8.64 -8.55
C SER A 310 11.33 -8.30 -7.66
N LYS A 311 10.34 -7.57 -8.19
CA LYS A 311 9.15 -7.19 -7.42
C LYS A 311 8.35 -8.41 -6.97
N LEU A 312 8.28 -9.46 -7.79
CA LEU A 312 7.60 -10.71 -7.43
C LEU A 312 8.35 -11.44 -6.32
N THR A 313 9.68 -11.53 -6.42
CA THR A 313 10.52 -12.14 -5.39
C THR A 313 10.49 -11.37 -4.08
N LEU A 314 10.42 -10.03 -4.14
CA LEU A 314 10.21 -9.20 -2.97
C LEU A 314 8.85 -9.48 -2.32
N ILE A 315 7.77 -9.57 -3.10
CA ILE A 315 6.42 -9.93 -2.61
C ILE A 315 6.44 -11.30 -1.93
N GLN A 316 7.06 -12.30 -2.56
CA GLN A 316 7.23 -13.64 -1.99
C GLN A 316 7.98 -13.58 -0.65
N ALA A 317 9.11 -12.88 -0.62
CA ALA A 317 9.94 -12.77 0.58
C ALA A 317 9.18 -12.07 1.72
N VAL A 318 8.47 -10.96 1.48
CA VAL A 318 7.74 -10.26 2.54
C VAL A 318 6.53 -11.04 3.03
N LEU A 319 5.84 -11.80 2.17
CA LEU A 319 4.76 -12.70 2.59
C LEU A 319 5.27 -13.76 3.55
N LEU A 320 6.46 -14.32 3.28
CA LEU A 320 7.11 -15.31 4.13
C LEU A 320 7.70 -14.72 5.42
N MET A 321 8.15 -13.47 5.39
CA MET A 321 8.49 -12.74 6.61
C MET A 321 7.32 -12.61 7.58
N GLY A 322 6.08 -12.71 7.08
CA GLY A 322 4.87 -12.80 7.90
C GLY A 322 4.78 -14.02 8.81
N PHE A 323 5.61 -15.05 8.63
CA PHE A 323 5.71 -16.19 9.55
C PHE A 323 6.51 -15.88 10.83
N TRP A 324 7.05 -14.67 10.94
CA TRP A 324 7.68 -14.17 12.15
C TRP A 324 6.66 -13.93 13.28
N TYR A 325 7.00 -14.40 14.48
CA TYR A 325 6.26 -14.12 15.70
C TYR A 325 7.28 -14.09 16.85
N ALA A 326 7.74 -12.88 17.22
CA ALA A 326 8.75 -12.73 18.27
C ALA A 326 8.11 -12.61 19.64
N ASP A 327 7.23 -11.62 19.77
CA ASP A 327 6.80 -11.06 21.04
C ASP A 327 5.66 -10.04 20.84
N THR A 328 4.93 -9.76 21.91
CA THR A 328 3.91 -8.71 22.03
C THR A 328 4.45 -7.30 21.78
N GLU A 329 5.75 -7.07 21.98
CA GLU A 329 6.41 -5.78 21.75
C GLU A 329 6.85 -5.55 20.29
N ASP A 330 6.81 -6.59 19.44
CA ASP A 330 7.22 -6.43 18.04
C ASP A 330 6.19 -5.62 17.25
N ARG A 331 6.62 -4.43 16.80
CA ARG A 331 5.83 -3.51 15.98
C ARG A 331 5.60 -4.04 14.55
N THR A 332 6.37 -5.03 14.13
CA THR A 332 6.41 -5.60 12.77
C THR A 332 5.96 -7.07 12.74
N GLY A 333 4.79 -7.36 13.31
CA GLY A 333 4.18 -8.69 13.29
C GLY A 333 3.58 -9.09 11.92
N SER A 334 3.00 -10.29 11.84
CA SER A 334 2.51 -10.89 10.58
C SER A 334 1.56 -10.00 9.76
N TRP A 335 0.67 -9.25 10.43
CA TRP A 335 -0.27 -8.32 9.77
C TRP A 335 0.42 -7.12 9.12
N HIS A 336 1.59 -6.70 9.62
CA HIS A 336 2.39 -5.65 9.00
C HIS A 336 2.97 -6.12 7.68
N TRP A 337 3.65 -7.28 7.68
CA TRP A 337 4.26 -7.85 6.48
C TRP A 337 3.21 -8.21 5.41
N ASN A 338 2.03 -8.68 5.83
CA ASN A 338 0.90 -8.85 4.91
C ASN A 338 0.48 -7.52 4.27
N GLY A 339 0.38 -6.44 5.06
CA GLY A 339 0.07 -5.10 4.54
C GLY A 339 1.11 -4.57 3.55
N VAL A 340 2.41 -4.83 3.80
CA VAL A 340 3.49 -4.52 2.85
C VAL A 340 3.28 -5.29 1.55
N ALA A 341 3.03 -6.61 1.63
CA ALA A 341 2.78 -7.44 0.46
C ALA A 341 1.57 -6.96 -0.36
N ILE A 342 0.44 -6.65 0.30
CA ILE A 342 -0.76 -6.10 -0.35
C ILE A 342 -0.42 -4.83 -1.13
N SER A 343 0.34 -3.92 -0.51
CA SER A 343 0.73 -2.65 -1.15
C SER A 343 1.60 -2.89 -2.38
N LEU A 344 2.57 -3.81 -2.30
CA LEU A 344 3.42 -4.19 -3.43
C LEU A 344 2.63 -4.86 -4.55
N CYS A 345 1.74 -5.79 -4.22
CA CYS A 345 0.83 -6.46 -5.16
C CYS A 345 -0.06 -5.44 -5.90
N GLN A 346 -0.66 -4.49 -5.19
CA GLN A 346 -1.48 -3.45 -5.80
C GLN A 346 -0.66 -2.51 -6.70
N THR A 347 0.58 -2.18 -6.29
CA THR A 347 1.50 -1.34 -7.05
C THR A 347 1.84 -1.93 -8.42
N ILE A 348 1.93 -3.26 -8.54
CA ILE A 348 2.22 -3.93 -9.82
C ILE A 348 0.98 -4.50 -10.51
N GLY A 349 -0.20 -4.40 -9.88
CA GLY A 349 -1.47 -4.78 -10.48
C GLY A 349 -1.92 -6.21 -10.24
N LEU A 350 -1.35 -6.97 -9.30
CA LEU A 350 -1.73 -8.39 -9.11
C LEU A 350 -3.20 -8.61 -8.74
N HIS A 351 -3.88 -7.58 -8.25
CA HIS A 351 -5.31 -7.54 -7.96
C HIS A 351 -6.20 -7.38 -9.21
N ARG A 352 -5.59 -7.15 -10.37
CA ARG A 352 -6.26 -6.98 -11.65
C ARG A 352 -5.75 -8.00 -12.68
N ASN A 353 -6.66 -8.53 -13.50
CA ASN A 353 -6.28 -9.33 -14.65
C ASN A 353 -5.62 -8.42 -15.70
N PRO A 354 -4.45 -8.80 -16.25
CA PRO A 354 -3.89 -8.15 -17.43
C PRO A 354 -4.80 -8.40 -18.65
N ASP A 355 -4.81 -7.47 -19.61
CA ASP A 355 -5.56 -7.62 -20.86
C ASP A 355 -4.91 -8.72 -21.72
N THR A 356 -5.71 -9.67 -22.19
CA THR A 356 -5.27 -10.85 -22.94
C THR A 356 -5.26 -10.63 -24.46
N SER A 357 -5.34 -9.38 -24.91
CA SER A 357 -5.42 -9.04 -26.34
C SER A 357 -4.31 -9.74 -27.18
N PRO A 358 -4.69 -10.48 -28.25
CA PRO A 358 -3.81 -11.43 -28.97
C PRO A 358 -2.63 -10.78 -29.71
N SER A 359 -2.53 -9.46 -29.76
CA SER A 359 -1.39 -8.74 -30.35
C SER A 359 -0.16 -8.64 -29.44
N HIS A 360 -0.27 -9.07 -28.18
CA HIS A 360 0.81 -9.10 -27.18
C HIS A 360 1.43 -10.50 -26.94
N GLY A 361 1.27 -11.43 -27.89
CA GLY A 361 1.70 -12.83 -27.80
C GLY A 361 3.19 -13.12 -27.54
N LYS A 362 4.00 -12.12 -27.15
CA LYS A 362 5.39 -12.30 -26.69
C LYS A 362 5.80 -11.53 -25.43
N SER A 363 5.08 -10.48 -24.97
CA SER A 363 5.48 -9.74 -23.74
C SER A 363 4.60 -10.03 -22.52
N ILE A 364 3.39 -10.56 -22.74
CA ILE A 364 2.50 -11.06 -21.66
C ILE A 364 2.63 -12.59 -21.50
N SER A 365 3.34 -13.27 -22.41
CA SER A 365 3.62 -14.72 -22.32
C SER A 365 4.69 -15.11 -21.27
N ILE A 366 5.14 -14.17 -20.44
CA ILE A 366 6.21 -14.37 -19.43
C ILE A 366 5.76 -13.96 -18.02
N ILE A 367 4.57 -13.36 -17.91
CA ILE A 367 3.93 -13.20 -16.61
C ILE A 367 3.31 -14.54 -16.26
N ASP A 368 3.86 -15.23 -15.25
CA ASP A 368 3.20 -16.37 -14.62
C ASP A 368 1.89 -15.89 -13.99
N ARG A 369 0.83 -15.81 -14.82
CA ARG A 369 -0.53 -15.42 -14.42
C ARG A 369 -0.97 -16.25 -13.21
N ARG A 370 -0.57 -17.52 -13.19
CA ARG A 370 -0.79 -18.41 -12.05
C ARG A 370 -0.08 -17.93 -10.79
N LEU A 371 1.22 -17.62 -10.86
CA LEU A 371 1.96 -17.08 -9.72
C LEU A 371 1.32 -15.78 -9.23
N TRP A 372 0.90 -14.90 -10.15
CA TRP A 372 0.21 -13.66 -9.80
C TRP A 372 -1.10 -13.90 -9.05
N GLN A 373 -1.92 -14.82 -9.56
CA GLN A 373 -3.15 -15.24 -8.88
C GLN A 373 -2.82 -15.81 -7.50
N GLN A 374 -1.84 -16.70 -7.40
CA GLN A 374 -1.47 -17.31 -6.13
C GLN A 374 -0.94 -16.28 -5.13
N LEU A 375 -0.10 -15.32 -5.53
CA LEU A 375 0.38 -14.24 -4.67
C LEU A 375 -0.76 -13.34 -4.19
N TRP A 376 -1.66 -12.93 -5.10
CA TRP A 376 -2.79 -12.08 -4.75
C TRP A 376 -3.75 -12.77 -3.78
N TRP A 377 -4.15 -14.01 -4.10
CA TRP A 377 -5.07 -14.78 -3.27
C TRP A 377 -4.44 -15.23 -1.95
N SER A 378 -3.12 -15.41 -1.90
CA SER A 378 -2.36 -15.59 -0.66
C SER A 378 -2.42 -14.35 0.25
N CYS A 379 -2.34 -13.14 -0.33
CA CYS A 379 -2.52 -11.89 0.42
C CYS A 379 -3.95 -11.78 0.97
N PHE A 380 -4.95 -12.07 0.14
CA PHE A 380 -6.37 -12.03 0.52
C PHE A 380 -6.69 -13.01 1.65
N TYR A 381 -6.24 -14.27 1.50
CA TYR A 381 -6.34 -15.30 2.52
C TYR A 381 -5.83 -14.80 3.87
N ARG A 382 -4.55 -14.39 3.93
CA ARG A 382 -3.97 -13.90 5.18
C ARG A 382 -4.69 -12.69 5.74
N GLU A 383 -5.13 -11.78 4.88
CA GLU A 383 -5.81 -10.55 5.32
C GLU A 383 -7.11 -10.86 6.04
N ALA A 384 -7.96 -11.73 5.47
CA ALA A 384 -9.23 -12.11 6.10
C ALA A 384 -9.00 -12.80 7.44
N TRP A 385 -8.08 -13.78 7.51
CA TRP A 385 -7.82 -14.53 8.74
C TRP A 385 -7.13 -13.69 9.82
N PHE A 386 -6.22 -12.78 9.47
CA PHE A 386 -5.68 -11.83 10.44
C PHE A 386 -6.73 -10.84 10.90
N SER A 387 -7.63 -10.39 10.01
CA SER A 387 -8.72 -9.48 10.37
C SER A 387 -9.68 -10.14 11.35
N ALA A 388 -10.02 -11.42 11.13
CA ALA A 388 -10.82 -12.21 12.06
C ALA A 388 -10.10 -12.41 13.41
N GLY A 389 -8.84 -12.86 13.40
CA GLY A 389 -8.11 -13.18 14.63
C GLY A 389 -7.68 -11.97 15.46
N MET A 390 -7.42 -10.82 14.82
CA MET A 390 -6.92 -9.60 15.49
C MET A 390 -7.99 -8.51 15.62
N GLY A 391 -9.19 -8.70 15.07
CA GLY A 391 -10.27 -7.71 15.08
C GLY A 391 -9.97 -6.44 14.27
N ARG A 392 -9.10 -6.52 13.26
CA ARG A 392 -8.67 -5.37 12.44
C ARG A 392 -9.47 -5.27 11.15
N PRO A 393 -9.81 -4.07 10.66
CA PRO A 393 -10.45 -3.89 9.36
C PRO A 393 -9.63 -4.51 8.21
N MET A 394 -10.32 -5.17 7.28
CA MET A 394 -9.68 -5.68 6.06
C MET A 394 -9.18 -4.54 5.17
N ARG A 395 -7.97 -4.70 4.62
CA ARG A 395 -7.42 -3.80 3.57
C ARG A 395 -7.86 -4.16 2.16
N ILE A 396 -8.26 -5.40 1.93
CA ILE A 396 -8.69 -5.89 0.62
C ILE A 396 -10.21 -5.95 0.58
N HIS A 397 -10.79 -5.27 -0.39
CA HIS A 397 -12.19 -5.41 -0.76
C HIS A 397 -12.28 -6.07 -2.14
N LEU A 398 -12.92 -7.24 -2.23
CA LEU A 398 -12.93 -8.02 -3.48
C LEU A 398 -13.62 -7.29 -4.65
N ALA A 399 -14.54 -6.35 -4.39
CA ALA A 399 -15.15 -5.55 -5.46
C ALA A 399 -14.16 -4.63 -6.19
N ASP A 400 -12.99 -4.36 -5.61
CA ASP A 400 -11.93 -3.59 -6.26
C ASP A 400 -10.98 -4.46 -7.11
N CYS A 401 -11.25 -5.78 -7.15
CA CYS A 401 -10.38 -6.80 -7.72
C CYS A 401 -11.10 -7.56 -8.83
N ASN A 402 -10.35 -8.03 -9.83
CA ASN A 402 -10.89 -8.97 -10.82
C ASN A 402 -9.96 -10.16 -11.10
N THR A 403 -8.83 -10.27 -10.40
CA THR A 403 -7.95 -11.46 -10.44
C THR A 403 -8.73 -12.71 -10.04
N THR A 404 -8.80 -13.67 -10.96
CA THR A 404 -9.54 -14.92 -10.73
C THR A 404 -8.86 -15.78 -9.67
N MET A 405 -9.66 -16.53 -8.91
CA MET A 405 -9.13 -17.51 -7.95
C MET A 405 -8.28 -18.57 -8.67
N PRO A 406 -7.18 -19.05 -8.06
CA PRO A 406 -6.40 -20.15 -8.62
C PRO A 406 -7.26 -21.41 -8.77
N ASP A 407 -7.11 -22.11 -9.89
CA ASP A 407 -7.78 -23.38 -10.13
C ASP A 407 -7.02 -24.53 -9.44
N ALA A 408 -7.75 -25.44 -8.81
CA ALA A 408 -7.23 -26.65 -8.19
C ALA A 408 -6.74 -27.69 -9.22
N GLU A 409 -7.28 -27.67 -10.45
CA GLU A 409 -6.99 -28.68 -11.48
C GLU A 409 -5.80 -28.31 -12.36
N ALA A 410 -5.35 -27.05 -12.32
CA ALA A 410 -4.24 -26.56 -13.13
C ALA A 410 -2.85 -27.05 -12.66
N GLU A 411 -2.76 -27.96 -11.69
CA GLU A 411 -1.50 -28.39 -11.05
C GLU A 411 -0.69 -29.44 -11.82
N GLU A 412 -0.54 -29.25 -13.13
CA GLU A 412 0.46 -29.94 -13.96
C GLU A 412 1.91 -29.61 -13.55
N GLN A 413 2.12 -28.63 -12.67
CA GLN A 413 3.44 -28.16 -12.20
C GLN A 413 4.27 -29.21 -11.48
N PHE A 414 3.63 -30.13 -10.75
CA PHE A 414 4.36 -31.20 -10.10
C PHE A 414 4.75 -32.30 -11.07
N GLU A 415 4.02 -32.43 -12.19
CA GLU A 415 4.27 -33.49 -13.17
C GLU A 415 5.55 -33.24 -13.97
N SER A 416 5.91 -31.98 -14.19
CA SER A 416 7.17 -31.61 -14.87
C SER A 416 8.42 -31.92 -14.04
N LEU A 417 8.30 -32.00 -12.71
CA LEU A 417 9.42 -32.35 -11.84
C LEU A 417 9.81 -33.82 -11.99
N PRO A 418 11.12 -34.13 -12.07
CA PRO A 418 11.63 -35.49 -11.95
C PRO A 418 11.10 -36.19 -10.69
N VAL A 419 10.77 -37.48 -10.82
CA VAL A 419 10.19 -38.28 -9.71
C VAL A 419 11.05 -38.24 -8.45
N SER A 420 12.38 -38.31 -8.60
CA SER A 420 13.32 -38.24 -7.48
C SER A 420 13.23 -36.93 -6.70
N LEU A 421 13.02 -35.80 -7.38
CA LEU A 421 12.89 -34.49 -6.72
C LEU A 421 11.52 -34.34 -6.07
N ARG A 422 10.48 -34.89 -6.71
CA ARG A 422 9.11 -34.91 -6.16
C ARG A 422 9.07 -35.68 -4.84
N GLU A 423 9.61 -36.90 -4.82
CA GLU A 423 9.68 -37.74 -3.62
C GLU A 423 10.55 -37.13 -2.52
N LYS A 424 11.55 -36.32 -2.90
CA LYS A 424 12.46 -35.67 -1.95
C LYS A 424 11.85 -34.45 -1.26
N TYR A 425 11.10 -33.62 -1.99
CA TYR A 425 10.66 -32.30 -1.50
C TYR A 425 9.17 -32.15 -1.28
N LEU A 426 8.32 -32.97 -1.91
CA LEU A 426 6.88 -32.80 -1.87
C LEU A 426 6.22 -33.93 -1.05
N PRO A 427 5.17 -33.61 -0.28
CA PRO A 427 4.44 -34.62 0.46
C PRO A 427 3.73 -35.62 -0.47
N GLU A 428 3.57 -36.86 0.02
CA GLU A 428 2.67 -37.83 -0.61
C GLU A 428 1.25 -37.26 -0.69
N GLY A 429 0.60 -37.45 -1.84
CA GLY A 429 -0.75 -36.90 -2.07
C GLY A 429 -0.80 -35.37 -2.19
N MET A 430 0.29 -34.73 -2.64
CA MET A 430 0.34 -33.26 -2.82
C MET A 430 -0.85 -32.72 -3.63
N ARG A 431 -1.33 -33.45 -4.65
CA ARG A 431 -2.49 -33.06 -5.46
C ARG A 431 -3.76 -32.95 -4.61
N GLU A 432 -3.98 -33.88 -3.70
CA GLU A 432 -5.13 -33.89 -2.79
C GLU A 432 -5.01 -32.76 -1.76
N VAL A 433 -3.80 -32.53 -1.22
CA VAL A 433 -3.56 -31.45 -0.26
C VAL A 433 -3.76 -30.09 -0.92
N ALA A 434 -3.31 -29.91 -2.16
CA ALA A 434 -3.47 -28.65 -2.88
C ALA A 434 -4.93 -28.34 -3.23
N LYS A 435 -5.80 -29.34 -3.43
CA LYS A 435 -7.26 -29.11 -3.53
C LYS A 435 -7.82 -28.42 -2.28
N LEU A 436 -7.24 -28.68 -1.10
CA LEU A 436 -7.65 -28.03 0.14
C LEU A 436 -7.35 -26.52 0.14
N TRP A 437 -6.34 -26.07 -0.61
CA TRP A 437 -6.06 -24.64 -0.77
C TRP A 437 -7.23 -23.90 -1.42
N THR A 438 -7.77 -24.44 -2.52
CA THR A 438 -8.92 -23.84 -3.21
C THR A 438 -10.17 -23.83 -2.31
N GLN A 439 -10.38 -24.89 -1.53
CA GLN A 439 -11.46 -24.95 -0.54
C GLN A 439 -11.28 -23.90 0.58
N LEU A 440 -10.05 -23.74 1.07
CA LEU A 440 -9.70 -22.73 2.04
C LEU A 440 -9.93 -21.31 1.51
N LEU A 441 -9.64 -21.05 0.23
CA LEU A 441 -9.94 -19.77 -0.42
C LEU A 441 -11.45 -19.50 -0.51
N ASN A 442 -12.25 -20.50 -0.89
CA ASN A 442 -13.72 -20.38 -0.90
C ASN A 442 -14.27 -20.00 0.49
N LEU A 443 -13.82 -20.69 1.54
CA LEU A 443 -14.17 -20.35 2.93
C LEU A 443 -13.74 -18.94 3.31
N THR A 444 -12.57 -18.51 2.84
CA THR A 444 -12.04 -17.17 3.09
C THR A 444 -12.90 -16.09 2.44
N VAL A 445 -13.45 -16.34 1.24
CA VAL A 445 -14.40 -15.41 0.61
C VAL A 445 -15.65 -15.22 1.49
N ILE A 446 -16.24 -16.32 1.98
CA ILE A 446 -17.39 -16.26 2.90
C ILE A 446 -17.02 -15.48 4.17
N LEU A 447 -15.88 -15.79 4.78
CA LEU A 447 -15.37 -15.09 5.96
C LEU A 447 -15.22 -13.58 5.70
N SER A 448 -14.66 -13.19 4.55
CA SER A 448 -14.47 -11.78 4.21
C SER A 448 -15.79 -11.03 4.12
N ASN A 449 -16.84 -11.65 3.56
CA ASN A 449 -18.17 -11.03 3.48
C ASN A 449 -18.77 -10.79 4.86
N ILE A 450 -18.59 -11.74 5.79
CA ILE A 450 -19.02 -11.60 7.18
C ILE A 450 -18.25 -10.45 7.86
N LEU A 451 -16.92 -10.43 7.73
CA LEU A 451 -16.08 -9.41 8.34
C LEU A 451 -16.41 -8.00 7.83
N LEU A 452 -16.64 -7.84 6.52
CA LEU A 452 -17.01 -6.55 5.91
C LEU A 452 -18.31 -5.98 6.47
N GLN A 453 -19.23 -6.82 6.93
CA GLN A 453 -20.45 -6.38 7.61
C GLN A 453 -20.18 -6.03 9.08
N GLN A 454 -19.43 -6.88 9.79
CA GLN A 454 -19.15 -6.70 11.21
C GLN A 454 -18.23 -5.50 11.53
N GLN A 455 -17.34 -5.15 10.60
CA GLN A 455 -16.31 -4.12 10.81
C GLN A 455 -16.77 -2.71 10.41
N ARG A 456 -18.02 -2.52 9.99
CA ARG A 456 -18.59 -1.19 9.71
C ARG A 456 -18.64 -0.36 10.99
N ALA A 457 -18.18 0.89 10.90
CA ALA A 457 -18.12 1.82 12.03
C ALA A 457 -19.50 2.06 12.65
N GLU A 458 -20.51 2.23 11.79
CA GLU A 458 -21.91 2.11 12.20
C GLU A 458 -22.32 0.66 12.06
N ARG A 459 -22.61 0.01 13.19
CA ARG A 459 -23.18 -1.34 13.23
C ARG A 459 -24.61 -1.30 12.73
N VAL A 460 -24.78 -1.19 11.42
CA VAL A 460 -26.05 -1.48 10.77
C VAL A 460 -26.27 -2.96 10.96
N LEU A 461 -27.32 -3.33 11.70
CA LEU A 461 -27.73 -4.72 11.79
C LEU A 461 -27.93 -5.23 10.35
N PRO A 462 -27.30 -6.36 9.97
CA PRO A 462 -27.52 -6.94 8.66
C PRO A 462 -29.02 -7.11 8.42
N THR A 463 -29.47 -6.78 7.21
CA THR A 463 -30.84 -7.08 6.81
C THR A 463 -31.08 -8.58 6.86
N GLU A 464 -32.32 -9.01 7.09
CA GLU A 464 -32.68 -10.44 7.09
C GLU A 464 -32.23 -11.12 5.78
N ALA A 465 -32.34 -10.41 4.66
CA ALA A 465 -31.87 -10.88 3.36
C ALA A 465 -30.35 -11.11 3.30
N GLU A 466 -29.53 -10.23 3.90
CA GLU A 466 -28.06 -10.40 3.98
C GLU A 466 -27.68 -11.60 4.86
N VAL A 467 -28.41 -11.82 5.96
CA VAL A 467 -28.22 -12.99 6.83
C VAL A 467 -28.58 -14.27 6.07
N GLN A 468 -29.78 -14.34 5.48
CA GLN A 468 -30.25 -15.50 4.72
C GLN A 468 -29.33 -15.81 3.53
N TYR A 469 -28.80 -14.79 2.84
CA TYR A 469 -27.84 -14.96 1.77
C TYR A 469 -26.55 -15.61 2.27
N THR A 470 -25.99 -15.10 3.37
CA THR A 470 -24.77 -15.63 3.97
C THR A 470 -24.96 -17.07 4.44
N ASP A 471 -26.06 -17.36 5.13
CA ASP A 471 -26.43 -18.71 5.57
C ASP A 471 -26.58 -19.67 4.38
N SER A 472 -27.20 -19.21 3.30
CA SER A 472 -27.33 -20.00 2.07
C SER A 472 -25.97 -20.32 1.45
N GLN A 473 -25.02 -19.38 1.44
CA GLN A 473 -23.66 -19.65 0.96
C GLN A 473 -22.93 -20.69 1.82
N ILE A 474 -23.06 -20.60 3.15
CA ILE A 474 -22.50 -21.59 4.09
C ILE A 474 -23.13 -22.96 3.84
N TRP A 475 -24.46 -23.02 3.72
CA TRP A 475 -25.19 -24.27 3.50
C TRP A 475 -24.84 -24.92 2.17
N ILE A 476 -24.82 -24.14 1.07
CA ILE A 476 -24.41 -24.62 -0.26
C ILE A 476 -23.00 -25.22 -0.17
N TYR A 477 -22.06 -24.51 0.46
CA TYR A 477 -20.70 -24.98 0.62
C TYR A 477 -20.64 -26.29 1.42
N MET A 478 -21.36 -26.38 2.54
CA MET A 478 -21.44 -27.60 3.36
C MET A 478 -22.04 -28.78 2.58
N VAL A 479 -23.12 -28.58 1.83
CA VAL A 479 -23.77 -29.65 1.08
C VAL A 479 -22.88 -30.17 -0.04
N THR A 480 -22.34 -29.24 -0.85
CA THR A 480 -21.49 -29.58 -2.01
C THR A 480 -20.18 -30.27 -1.63
N HIS A 481 -19.62 -29.98 -0.45
CA HIS A 481 -18.30 -30.49 -0.08
C HIS A 481 -18.29 -31.52 1.05
N PHE A 482 -19.30 -31.53 1.93
CA PHE A 482 -19.34 -32.41 3.12
C PHE A 482 -20.50 -33.40 3.13
N VAL A 483 -21.67 -33.08 2.57
CA VAL A 483 -22.84 -33.98 2.62
C VAL A 483 -22.79 -35.04 1.53
N GLU A 484 -22.33 -34.71 0.32
CA GLU A 484 -22.16 -35.69 -0.77
C GLU A 484 -20.97 -36.64 -0.55
N SER A 485 -19.98 -36.25 0.27
CA SER A 485 -18.76 -37.04 0.51
C SER A 485 -18.87 -37.96 1.73
N ARG A 486 -19.75 -37.68 2.69
CA ARG A 486 -20.16 -38.58 3.80
C ARG A 486 -21.57 -38.18 4.20
N GLY A 487 -22.53 -39.11 4.17
CA GLY A 487 -23.95 -38.88 4.50
C GLY A 487 -24.20 -38.23 5.86
N PHE A 488 -23.94 -36.94 5.96
CA PHE A 488 -24.07 -36.11 7.16
C PHE A 488 -25.38 -35.36 7.04
N ILE A 489 -26.38 -35.78 7.82
CA ILE A 489 -27.65 -35.09 7.93
C ILE A 489 -27.42 -33.92 8.89
N PRO A 490 -27.57 -32.65 8.47
CA PRO A 490 -27.51 -31.54 9.42
C PRO A 490 -28.70 -31.66 10.38
N CYS A 491 -28.43 -31.61 11.68
CA CYS A 491 -29.47 -31.42 12.68
C CYS A 491 -30.19 -30.11 12.38
N GLU A 492 -31.42 -30.21 11.87
CA GLU A 492 -32.37 -29.11 11.89
C GLU A 492 -32.51 -28.62 13.33
N ALA A 493 -32.06 -27.39 13.57
CA ALA A 493 -32.34 -26.68 14.80
C ALA A 493 -33.85 -26.39 14.82
N ARG A 494 -34.58 -27.18 15.62
CA ARG A 494 -35.75 -26.67 16.32
C ARG A 494 -35.30 -25.47 17.13
N TYR A 495 -35.72 -24.27 16.75
CA TYR A 495 -36.29 -23.24 17.63
C TYR A 495 -37.04 -22.21 16.80
#